data_AF-G3MG54-F1
#
_entry.id   AF-G3MG54-F1
#
_cell.length_a   1.000
_cell.length_b   1.000
_cell.length_c   1.000
_cell.angle_alpha   90.00
_cell.angle_beta   90.00
_cell.angle_gamma   90.00
#
_symmetry.space_group_name_H-M   'P 1'
#
loop_
_entity.id
_entity.type
_entity.pdbx_description
1 polymer ?
#
loop_
_entity_poly.entity_id
_entity_poly.type
_entity_poly.pdbx_seq_one_letter_code
_entity_poly.pdbx_strand_id
1 'polypeptide(L)'
;MAIAQKAIYDRQVDKIFGLVGMGPEEESSTVPRVANRLCFVLRGLSTAYVIPVGYFFTRCLKNDKLSIMAMEVMKAVEDVGFRVVRIVTDNHQTNVAFFKGLFRKW
;
A
#
# COMPACT_ATOMS: atom_id res chain seq x y z
N MET A 1 7.38 -6.77 -1.64
CA MET A 1 7.85 -8.05 -1.07
C MET A 1 6.92 -9.15 -1.56
N ALA A 2 7.46 -10.21 -2.17
CA ALA A 2 6.65 -11.35 -2.58
C ALA A 2 6.30 -12.19 -1.35
N ILE A 3 5.02 -12.44 -1.13
CA ILE A 3 4.55 -13.38 -0.11
C ILE A 3 4.25 -14.72 -0.78
N ALA A 4 4.42 -15.82 -0.03
CA ALA A 4 4.00 -17.12 -0.51
C ALA A 4 2.53 -17.06 -0.93
N GLN A 5 2.24 -17.47 -2.15
CA GLN A 5 0.92 -17.29 -2.72
C GLN A 5 -0.08 -18.32 -2.15
N LYS A 6 -0.48 -18.16 -0.89
CA LYS A 6 -1.38 -19.07 -0.18
C LYS A 6 -2.48 -18.32 0.55
N ALA A 7 -3.72 -18.80 0.42
CA ALA A 7 -4.81 -18.37 1.28
C ALA A 7 -4.67 -19.04 2.65
N ILE A 8 -4.64 -18.26 3.72
CA ILE A 8 -4.51 -18.75 5.10
C ILE A 8 -5.79 -18.37 5.84
N TYR A 9 -6.52 -19.38 6.31
CA TYR A 9 -7.66 -19.16 7.19
C TYR A 9 -7.17 -19.04 8.63
N ASP A 10 -7.50 -17.93 9.27
CA ASP A 10 -7.24 -17.69 10.70
C ASP A 10 -8.53 -17.87 11.48
N ARG A 11 -8.54 -18.86 12.38
CA ARG A 11 -9.69 -19.20 13.24
C ARG A 11 -9.94 -18.18 14.34
N GLN A 12 -8.93 -17.42 14.76
CA GLN A 12 -9.09 -16.47 15.86
C GLN A 12 -9.90 -15.24 15.43
N VAL A 13 -9.72 -14.82 14.18
CA VAL A 13 -10.38 -13.64 13.60
C VAL A 13 -11.51 -14.04 12.65
N ASP A 14 -11.68 -15.33 12.41
CA ASP A 14 -12.60 -15.92 11.43
C ASP A 14 -12.48 -15.27 10.04
N LYS A 15 -11.24 -15.15 9.55
CA LYS A 15 -10.91 -14.45 8.30
C LYS A 15 -9.94 -15.23 7.43
N ILE A 16 -10.11 -15.11 6.12
CA ILE A 16 -9.19 -15.63 5.11
C ILE A 16 -8.23 -14.52 4.69
N PHE A 17 -6.94 -14.76 4.88
CA PHE A 17 -5.85 -13.87 4.47
C PHE A 17 -5.19 -14.34 3.17
N GLY A 18 -4.54 -13.42 2.45
CA GLY A 18 -3.78 -13.72 1.24
C GLY A 18 -4.54 -13.54 -0.08
N LEU A 19 -5.82 -13.18 -0.01
CA LEU A 19 -6.60 -12.74 -1.16
C LEU A 19 -6.40 -11.24 -1.41
N VAL A 20 -6.63 -10.80 -2.65
CA VAL A 20 -6.64 -9.37 -2.98
C VAL A 20 -7.77 -8.69 -2.18
N GLY A 21 -7.44 -7.63 -1.47
CA GLY A 21 -8.37 -6.85 -0.67
C GLY A 21 -8.05 -5.38 -0.79
N MET A 22 -8.73 -4.70 -1.72
CA MET A 22 -8.55 -3.28 -2.03
C MET A 22 -9.81 -2.43 -1.75
N GLY A 23 -10.83 -3.03 -1.11
CA GLY A 23 -12.13 -2.41 -0.85
C GLY A 23 -13.28 -3.04 -1.65
N PRO A 24 -14.53 -2.58 -1.43
CA PRO A 24 -15.75 -3.19 -1.97
C PRO A 24 -15.91 -3.07 -3.50
N GLU A 25 -15.16 -2.19 -4.16
CA GLU A 25 -15.31 -1.96 -5.61
C GLU A 25 -14.57 -2.97 -6.52
N GLU A 26 -13.77 -3.89 -5.96
CA GLU A 26 -12.98 -4.87 -6.74
C GLU A 26 -13.47 -6.32 -6.65
N GLU A 27 -14.66 -6.58 -6.11
CA GLU A 27 -15.23 -7.94 -5.95
C GLU A 27 -15.73 -8.60 -7.25
N SER A 28 -15.35 -8.10 -8.43
CA SER A 28 -15.92 -8.55 -9.71
C SER A 28 -15.21 -9.73 -10.39
N SER A 29 -14.24 -10.39 -9.75
CA SER A 29 -13.63 -11.61 -10.33
C SER A 29 -13.96 -12.86 -9.52
N THR A 30 -14.74 -13.76 -10.10
CA THR A 30 -15.20 -15.07 -9.60
C THR A 30 -14.09 -16.06 -9.21
N VAL A 31 -12.80 -15.68 -9.33
CA VAL A 31 -11.67 -16.53 -9.00
C VAL A 31 -10.81 -15.84 -7.94
N PRO A 32 -10.67 -16.41 -6.73
CA PRO A 32 -9.80 -15.88 -5.69
C PRO A 32 -8.36 -15.85 -6.20
N ARG A 33 -7.76 -14.67 -6.17
CA ARG A 33 -6.43 -14.41 -6.72
C ARG A 33 -5.48 -14.03 -5.60
N VAL A 34 -4.28 -14.62 -5.63
CA VAL A 34 -3.30 -14.37 -4.58
C VAL A 34 -2.62 -13.01 -4.77
N ALA A 35 -2.44 -12.29 -3.65
CA ALA A 35 -1.96 -10.93 -3.61
C ALA A 35 -0.45 -10.81 -3.32
N ASN A 36 0.14 -9.74 -3.83
CA ASN A 36 1.40 -9.16 -3.36
C ASN A 36 1.16 -8.22 -2.18
N ARG A 37 2.22 -8.00 -1.40
CA ARG A 37 2.21 -7.19 -0.19
C ARG A 37 2.70 -5.77 -0.47
N LEU A 38 1.84 -4.75 -0.27
CA LEU A 38 2.22 -3.33 -0.23
C LEU A 38 2.20 -2.84 1.23
N CYS A 39 3.26 -2.16 1.64
CA CYS A 39 3.39 -1.64 3.00
C CYS A 39 3.92 -0.20 2.93
N PHE A 40 3.24 0.72 3.60
CA PHE A 40 3.72 2.07 3.83
C PHE A 40 4.29 2.16 5.23
N VAL A 41 5.51 2.69 5.34
CA VAL A 41 6.24 2.80 6.60
C VAL A 41 6.67 4.24 6.80
N LEU A 42 6.32 4.80 7.95
CA LEU A 42 6.79 6.10 8.40
C LEU A 42 8.10 5.93 9.16
N ARG A 43 9.12 6.70 8.77
CA ARG A 43 10.42 6.74 9.45
C ARG A 43 10.69 8.14 9.96
N GLY A 44 11.02 8.25 11.23
CA GLY A 44 11.43 9.52 11.83
C GLY A 44 12.78 10.00 11.31
N LEU A 45 12.88 11.29 10.97
CA LEU A 45 14.12 11.93 10.51
C LEU A 45 14.93 12.50 11.68
N SER A 46 14.28 13.19 12.61
CA SER A 46 14.92 13.80 13.80
C SER A 46 15.07 12.82 14.96
N THR A 47 14.12 11.90 15.11
CA THR A 47 14.11 10.88 16.15
C THR A 47 14.00 9.51 15.49
N ALA A 48 14.77 8.54 15.97
CA ALA A 48 14.76 7.19 15.42
C ALA A 48 13.47 6.45 15.82
N TYR A 49 12.51 6.38 14.89
CA TYR A 49 11.35 5.51 15.01
C TYR A 49 10.93 4.99 13.63
N VAL A 50 10.25 3.85 13.62
CA VAL A 50 9.71 3.20 12.42
C VAL A 50 8.32 2.69 12.75
N ILE A 51 7.31 3.14 11.99
CA ILE A 51 5.91 2.79 12.22
C ILE A 51 5.31 2.31 10.88
N PRO A 52 4.75 1.09 10.80
CA PRO A 52 3.94 0.70 9.65
C PRO A 52 2.61 1.47 9.71
N VAL A 53 2.32 2.26 8.67
CA VAL A 53 1.15 3.16 8.62
C VAL A 53 0.09 2.71 7.62
N GLY A 54 0.42 1.77 6.73
CA GLY A 54 -0.54 1.25 5.77
C GLY A 54 -0.14 -0.14 5.30
N TYR A 55 -1.12 -1.04 5.19
CA TYR A 55 -0.89 -2.42 4.83
C TYR A 55 -1.97 -2.96 3.89
N PHE A 56 -1.59 -3.33 2.67
CA PHE A 56 -2.54 -3.68 1.62
C PHE A 56 -2.13 -4.95 0.86
N PHE A 57 -3.10 -5.81 0.61
CA PHE A 57 -2.97 -7.00 -0.24
C PHE A 57 -3.40 -6.64 -1.66
N THR A 58 -2.42 -6.42 -2.54
CA THR A 58 -2.62 -5.87 -3.88
C THR A 58 -2.21 -6.87 -4.95
N ARG A 59 -2.81 -6.85 -6.15
CA ARG A 59 -2.30 -7.62 -7.30
C ARG A 59 -2.22 -6.71 -8.52
N CYS A 60 -1.09 -6.74 -9.23
CA CYS A 60 -0.83 -5.90 -10.41
C CYS A 60 -1.17 -4.43 -10.13
N LEU A 61 -0.51 -3.85 -9.12
CA LEU A 61 -0.76 -2.48 -8.70
C LEU A 61 -0.53 -1.49 -9.85
N LYS A 62 -1.61 -0.85 -10.30
CA LYS A 62 -1.57 0.20 -11.31
C LYS A 62 -1.13 1.52 -10.68
N ASN A 63 -0.51 2.37 -11.50
CA ASN A 63 0.00 3.68 -11.08
C ASN A 63 -1.09 4.55 -10.40
N ASP A 64 -2.27 4.64 -11.00
CA ASP A 64 -3.34 5.51 -10.49
C ASP A 64 -3.79 5.10 -9.08
N LYS A 65 -3.94 3.79 -8.85
CA LYS A 65 -4.29 3.25 -7.53
C LYS A 65 -3.19 3.46 -6.50
N LEU A 66 -1.92 3.26 -6.89
CA LEU A 66 -0.79 3.55 -6.02
C LEU A 66 -0.77 5.03 -5.62
N SER A 67 -1.06 5.92 -6.57
CA SER A 67 -1.13 7.37 -6.34
C SER A 67 -2.20 7.73 -5.32
N ILE A 68 -3.42 7.19 -5.49
CA ILE A 68 -4.54 7.45 -4.56
C ILE A 68 -4.20 6.98 -3.16
N MET A 69 -3.79 5.70 -3.01
CA MET A 69 -3.44 5.15 -1.69
C MET A 69 -2.30 5.92 -1.03
N ALA A 70 -1.26 6.29 -1.78
CA ALA A 70 -0.15 7.06 -1.23
C ALA A 70 -0.61 8.43 -0.72
N MET A 71 -1.48 9.13 -1.45
CA MET A 71 -2.06 10.41 -1.02
C MET A 71 -2.94 10.26 0.22
N GLU A 72 -3.78 9.22 0.28
CA GLU A 72 -4.62 8.94 1.45
C GLU A 72 -3.79 8.62 2.69
N VAL A 73 -2.76 7.79 2.56
CA VAL A 73 -1.84 7.47 3.67
C VAL A 73 -1.09 8.73 4.13
N MET A 74 -0.60 9.56 3.20
CA MET A 74 0.06 10.82 3.57
C MET A 74 -0.89 11.74 4.32
N LYS A 75 -2.12 11.92 3.81
CA LYS A 75 -3.14 12.73 4.48
C LYS A 75 -3.43 12.21 5.88
N ALA A 76 -3.65 10.92 6.05
CA ALA A 76 -3.90 10.33 7.37
C ALA A 76 -2.72 10.51 8.34
N VAL A 77 -1.49 10.41 7.84
CA VAL A 77 -0.28 10.66 8.65
C VAL A 77 -0.18 12.13 9.07
N GLU A 78 -0.50 13.06 8.16
CA GLU A 78 -0.49 14.50 8.45
C GLU A 78 -1.62 14.95 9.36
N ASP A 79 -2.82 14.36 9.22
CA ASP A 79 -3.97 14.60 10.09
C ASP A 79 -3.70 14.22 11.55
N VAL A 80 -2.81 13.24 11.79
CA VAL A 80 -2.34 12.83 13.13
C VAL A 80 -1.27 13.78 13.70
N GLY A 81 -0.75 14.71 12.91
CA GLY A 81 0.21 15.74 13.34
C GLY A 81 1.66 15.48 12.94
N PHE A 82 1.93 14.48 12.10
CA PHE A 82 3.24 14.34 11.47
C PHE A 82 3.35 15.24 10.24
N ARG A 83 4.57 15.45 9.74
CA ARG A 83 4.81 16.14 8.46
C ARG A 83 5.60 15.24 7.52
N VAL A 84 5.05 14.96 6.34
CA VAL A 84 5.73 14.13 5.34
C VAL A 84 6.66 15.01 4.51
N VAL A 85 7.98 14.87 4.74
CA VAL A 85 8.99 15.69 4.03
C VAL A 85 9.45 15.02 2.74
N ARG A 86 9.56 13.69 2.72
CA ARG A 86 10.08 12.90 1.59
C ARG A 86 9.39 11.54 1.50
N ILE A 87 9.25 11.05 0.27
CA ILE A 87 8.80 9.70 -0.04
C ILE A 87 9.99 8.94 -0.63
N VAL A 88 10.16 7.68 -0.21
CA VAL A 88 11.21 6.79 -0.74
C VAL A 88 10.56 5.50 -1.23
N THR A 89 10.92 5.07 -2.43
CA THR A 89 10.49 3.80 -3.03
C THR A 89 11.68 3.09 -3.68
N ASP A 90 11.49 1.84 -4.09
CA ASP A 90 12.44 1.19 -5.01
C ASP A 90 12.30 1.76 -6.45
N ASN A 91 13.15 1.28 -7.36
CA ASN A 91 13.15 1.67 -8.77
C ASN A 91 12.19 0.84 -9.65
N HIS A 92 11.13 0.28 -9.08
CA HIS A 92 10.14 -0.47 -9.85
C HIS A 92 9.36 0.46 -10.80
N GLN A 93 9.02 -0.02 -12.00
CA GLN A 93 8.38 0.80 -13.06
C GLN A 93 7.12 1.53 -12.57
N THR A 94 6.30 0.88 -11.74
CA THR A 94 5.10 1.49 -11.14
C THR A 94 5.44 2.70 -10.25
N ASN A 95 6.51 2.61 -9.45
CA ASN A 95 6.95 3.69 -8.56
C ASN A 95 7.55 4.85 -9.35
N VAL A 96 8.31 4.55 -10.40
CA VAL A 96 8.80 5.57 -11.35
C VAL A 96 7.64 6.31 -12.00
N ALA A 97 6.60 5.59 -12.43
CA ALA A 97 5.41 6.17 -13.03
C ALA A 97 4.62 7.03 -12.01
N PHE A 98 4.55 6.60 -10.74
CA PHE A 98 3.96 7.37 -9.64
C PHE A 98 4.66 8.72 -9.47
N PHE A 99 5.98 8.74 -9.35
CA PHE A 99 6.71 10.01 -9.22
C PHE A 99 6.56 10.90 -10.46
N LYS A 100 6.63 10.34 -11.66
CA LYS A 100 6.39 11.12 -12.90
C LYS A 100 5.00 11.76 -12.92
N GLY A 101 3.99 11.09 -12.38
CA GLY A 101 2.63 11.64 -12.25
C GLY A 101 2.53 12.73 -11.19
N LEU A 102 3.25 12.58 -10.07
CA LEU A 102 3.27 13.53 -8.96
C LEU A 102 3.92 14.86 -9.36
N PHE A 103 5.09 14.83 -10.00
CA PHE A 103 5.84 16.03 -10.42
C PHE A 103 5.20 16.80 -11.57
N ARG A 104 4.22 16.20 -12.28
CA ARG A 104 3.51 16.86 -13.38
C ARG A 104 2.33 17.71 -12.93
N LYS A 105 1.95 17.62 -11.65
CA LYS A 105 0.81 18.32 -11.04
C LYS A 105 1.22 19.50 -10.14
N TRP A 106 2.51 19.84 -10.09
CA TRP A 106 3.06 20.99 -9.38
C TRP A 106 3.67 21.99 -10.37
#